data_AF-A0AAJ2LRE0-F1
#
_entry.id   AF-A0AAJ2LRE0-F1
#
_cell.length_a   1.000
_cell.length_b   1.000
_cell.length_c   1.000
_cell.angle_alpha   90.00
_cell.angle_beta   90.00
_cell.angle_gamma   90.00
#
_symmetry.space_group_name_H-M   'P 1'
#
loop_
_entity.id
_entity.type
_entity.pdbx_description
1 polymer ?
#
loop_
_entity_poly.entity_id
_entity_poly.type
_entity_poly.pdbx_seq_one_letter_code
_entity_poly.pdbx_strand_id
1 'polypeptide(L)'
;QKSLHQTYQTAQGTISVFIEYVAPPNRLVIFGAGHDAQPLVSMAKMQGWHVSVIDSRPHFARQARFPEADHVRCIDLKAVDLKDSIALAELSKLTHGAAVAIMSH
;
A
#
# COMPACT_ATOMS: atom_id res chain seq x y z
N GLN A 1 4.46 18.08 5.25
CA GLN A 1 3.71 18.08 6.52
C GLN A 1 3.18 19.48 6.77
N LYS A 2 1.91 19.63 7.15
CA LYS A 2 1.34 20.92 7.60
C LYS A 2 0.93 20.76 9.05
N SER A 3 1.71 21.36 9.96
CA SER A 3 1.28 21.56 11.34
C SER A 3 0.52 22.90 11.43
N LEU A 4 -0.45 22.96 12.33
CA LEU A 4 -1.22 24.16 12.62
C LEU A 4 -1.14 24.44 14.11
N HIS A 5 -0.73 25.65 14.46
CA HIS A 5 -0.83 26.16 15.81
C HIS A 5 -1.86 27.29 15.81
N GLN A 6 -2.93 27.14 16.57
CA GLN A 6 -4.01 28.10 16.58
C GLN A 6 -4.54 28.32 17.99
N THR A 7 -4.74 29.60 18.31
CA THR A 7 -5.27 30.03 19.59
C THR A 7 -6.76 30.33 19.44
N TYR A 8 -7.57 29.80 20.35
CA TYR A 8 -9.01 29.96 20.36
C TYR A 8 -9.45 30.68 21.63
N GLN A 9 -10.42 31.58 21.49
CA GLN A 9 -11.09 32.19 22.62
C GLN A 9 -12.27 31.30 23.03
N THR A 10 -12.37 30.98 24.31
CA THR A 10 -13.43 30.18 24.90
C THR A 10 -14.08 30.94 26.06
N ALA A 11 -15.23 30.47 26.53
CA ALA A 11 -15.91 31.09 27.68
C ALA A 11 -15.07 31.07 28.97
N GLN A 12 -14.10 30.15 29.09
CA GLN A 12 -13.19 30.05 30.24
C GLN A 12 -11.82 30.73 30.03
N GLY A 13 -11.60 31.40 28.89
CA GLY A 13 -10.35 32.07 28.57
C GLY A 13 -9.73 31.60 27.24
N THR A 14 -8.45 31.89 27.06
CA THR A 14 -7.73 31.61 25.82
C THR A 14 -7.05 30.24 25.89
N ILE A 15 -7.30 29.37 24.91
CA ILE A 15 -6.60 28.08 24.78
C ILE A 15 -5.74 28.09 23.52
N SER A 16 -4.58 27.44 23.57
CA SER A 16 -3.71 27.23 22.40
C SER A 16 -3.72 25.77 22.01
N VAL A 17 -3.95 25.50 20.72
CA VAL A 17 -4.12 24.15 20.17
C VAL A 17 -3.05 23.93 19.10
N PHE A 18 -2.34 22.81 19.23
CA PHE A 18 -1.43 22.30 18.21
C PHE A 18 -2.08 21.11 17.50
N ILE A 19 -2.16 21.18 16.18
CA ILE A 19 -2.72 20.13 15.33
C ILE A 19 -1.63 19.68 14.37
N GLU A 20 -1.32 18.38 14.42
CA GLU A 20 -0.40 17.73 13.48
C GLU A 20 -1.12 16.60 12.76
N TYR A 21 -1.02 16.59 11.43
CA TYR A 21 -1.53 15.50 10.62
C TYR A 21 -0.46 14.42 10.45
N VAL A 22 -0.71 13.25 11.03
CA VAL A 22 0.10 12.04 10.85
C VAL A 22 -0.53 11.18 9.75
N ALA A 23 0.06 11.20 8.56
CA ALA A 23 -0.44 10.42 7.43
C ALA A 23 -0.17 8.92 7.63
N PRO A 24 -1.04 8.03 7.13
CA PRO A 24 -0.72 6.60 7.07
C PRO A 24 0.48 6.35 6.14
N PRO A 25 1.16 5.20 6.29
CA PRO A 25 2.22 4.79 5.37
C PRO A 25 1.78 4.77 3.91
N ASN A 26 2.67 5.17 3.00
CA ASN A 26 2.45 5.01 1.57
C ASN A 26 2.24 3.53 1.24
N ARG A 27 1.33 3.24 0.31
CA ARG A 27 1.02 1.87 -0.13
C ARG A 27 1.66 1.62 -1.50
N LEU A 28 2.29 0.46 -1.66
CA LEU A 28 2.79 -0.05 -2.93
C LEU A 28 2.20 -1.44 -3.20
N VAL A 29 1.60 -1.61 -4.37
CA VAL A 29 1.18 -2.92 -4.89
C VAL A 29 2.07 -3.27 -6.08
N ILE A 30 2.75 -4.42 -5.98
CA ILE A 30 3.62 -4.95 -7.02
C ILE A 30 2.91 -6.13 -7.68
N PHE A 31 2.58 -5.98 -8.96
CA PHE A 31 2.07 -7.05 -9.80
C PHE A 31 3.25 -7.69 -10.56
N GLY A 32 3.55 -8.94 -10.21
CA GLY A 32 4.73 -9.68 -10.69
C GLY A 32 5.74 -9.85 -9.57
N ALA A 33 6.01 -11.10 -9.20
CA ALA A 33 6.90 -11.51 -8.13
C ALA A 33 8.21 -12.09 -8.69
N GLY A 34 8.79 -11.51 -9.74
CA GLY A 34 10.07 -11.92 -10.30
C GLY A 34 11.25 -11.74 -9.33
N HIS A 35 12.48 -11.92 -9.81
CA HIS A 35 13.69 -11.69 -8.99
C HIS A 35 13.95 -10.19 -8.76
N ASP A 36 13.60 -9.38 -9.76
CA ASP A 36 13.55 -7.92 -9.77
C ASP A 36 12.60 -7.32 -8.71
N ALA A 37 11.55 -8.03 -8.32
CA ALA A 37 10.62 -7.55 -7.29
C ALA A 37 11.24 -7.51 -5.88
N GLN A 38 12.22 -8.36 -5.57
CA GLN A 38 12.83 -8.42 -4.23
C GLN A 38 13.55 -7.12 -3.82
N PRO A 39 14.47 -6.56 -4.62
CA PRO A 39 15.08 -5.28 -4.28
C PRO A 39 14.06 -4.14 -4.24
N LEU A 40 13.01 -4.16 -5.07
CA LEU A 40 11.95 -3.16 -5.03
C LEU A 40 11.17 -3.21 -3.71
N VAL A 41 10.81 -4.41 -3.23
CA VAL A 41 10.19 -4.59 -1.91
C VAL A 41 11.09 -4.00 -0.83
N SER A 42 12.37 -4.37 -0.81
CA SER A 42 13.30 -3.89 0.22
C SER A 42 13.45 -2.36 0.22
N MET A 43 13.60 -1.75 -0.96
CA MET A 43 13.67 -0.28 -1.08
C MET A 43 12.41 0.42 -0.58
N ALA A 44 11.22 -0.13 -0.84
CA ALA A 44 9.97 0.43 -0.35
C ALA A 44 9.83 0.25 1.17
N LYS A 45 10.21 -0.91 1.71
CA LYS A 45 10.17 -1.19 3.16
C LYS A 45 11.17 -0.32 3.94
N MET A 46 12.36 -0.07 3.41
CA MET A 46 13.32 0.89 3.98
C MET A 46 12.74 2.31 4.13
N GLN A 47 11.81 2.70 3.26
CA GLN A 47 11.12 3.99 3.33
C GLN A 47 9.86 3.95 4.23
N GLY A 48 9.58 2.82 4.88
CA GLY A 48 8.41 2.63 5.73
C GLY A 48 7.10 2.42 4.96
N TRP A 49 7.15 2.03 3.68
CA TRP A 49 5.94 1.78 2.90
C TRP A 49 5.26 0.47 3.29
N HIS A 50 3.95 0.40 3.06
CA HIS A 50 3.16 -0.82 3.13
C HIS A 50 3.12 -1.49 1.76
N VAL A 51 3.72 -2.66 1.63
CA VAL A 51 4.01 -3.34 0.36
C VAL A 51 3.19 -4.63 0.24
N SER A 52 2.47 -4.76 -0.87
CA SER A 52 1.77 -5.98 -1.26
C SER A 52 2.34 -6.52 -2.56
N VAL A 53 2.69 -7.80 -2.61
CA VAL A 53 3.17 -8.49 -3.81
C VAL A 53 2.11 -9.46 -4.30
N ILE A 54 1.76 -9.37 -5.57
CA ILE A 54 0.74 -10.20 -6.22
C ILE A 54 1.36 -10.86 -7.44
N ASP A 55 1.24 -12.19 -7.55
CA ASP A 55 1.63 -12.94 -8.74
C ASP A 55 0.70 -14.14 -8.91
N SER A 56 0.45 -14.58 -10.14
CA SER A 56 -0.42 -15.75 -10.39
C SER A 56 0.31 -17.08 -10.20
N ARG A 57 1.65 -17.07 -10.14
CA ARG A 57 2.49 -18.27 -10.06
C ARG A 57 2.79 -18.60 -8.59
N PRO A 58 2.27 -19.72 -8.04
CA PRO A 58 2.43 -20.07 -6.62
C PRO A 58 3.88 -20.17 -6.15
N HIS A 59 4.80 -20.60 -7.03
CA HIS A 59 6.23 -20.70 -6.70
C HIS A 59 6.88 -19.34 -6.45
N PHE A 60 6.37 -18.28 -7.07
CA PHE A 60 6.85 -16.91 -6.88
C PHE A 60 6.11 -16.20 -5.74
N ALA A 61 4.79 -16.36 -5.65
CA ALA A 61 3.93 -15.73 -4.63
C ALA A 61 4.03 -16.38 -3.24
N ARG A 62 5.24 -16.42 -2.65
CA ARG A 62 5.50 -16.98 -1.31
C ARG A 62 6.08 -15.93 -0.38
N GLN A 63 5.54 -15.86 0.84
CA GLN A 63 6.05 -14.97 1.90
C GLN A 63 7.56 -15.16 2.14
N ALA A 64 8.06 -16.39 2.07
CA ALA A 64 9.49 -16.69 2.27
C ALA A 64 10.42 -16.01 1.25
N ARG A 65 9.93 -15.61 0.07
CA ARG A 65 10.72 -14.83 -0.92
C ARG A 65 10.72 -13.33 -0.64
N PHE A 66 9.74 -12.85 0.13
CA PHE A 66 9.55 -11.43 0.45
C PHE A 66 9.26 -11.28 1.95
N PRO A 67 10.23 -11.61 2.83
CA PRO A 67 10.00 -11.61 4.28
C PRO A 67 9.58 -10.25 4.82
N GLU A 68 9.99 -9.16 4.16
CA GLU A 68 9.66 -7.79 4.56
C GLU A 68 8.31 -7.28 3.99
N ALA A 69 7.73 -7.96 3.00
CA ALA A 69 6.46 -7.53 2.42
C ALA A 69 5.31 -7.78 3.40
N ASP A 70 4.41 -6.80 3.53
CA ASP A 70 3.27 -6.89 4.44
C ASP A 70 2.28 -7.96 3.96
N HIS A 71 2.10 -8.08 2.65
CA HIS A 71 1.28 -9.13 2.04
C HIS A 71 1.94 -9.74 0.80
N VAL A 72 1.87 -11.06 0.69
CA VAL A 72 2.13 -11.79 -0.55
C VAL A 72 0.89 -12.61 -0.89
N ARG A 73 0.37 -12.45 -2.12
CA ARG A 73 -0.88 -13.09 -2.56
C ARG A 73 -0.66 -13.80 -3.91
N CYS A 74 -1.14 -15.03 -4.00
CA CYS A 74 -1.23 -15.76 -5.25
C CYS A 74 -2.61 -15.49 -5.87
N ILE A 75 -2.67 -14.65 -6.90
CA ILE A 75 -3.94 -14.26 -7.55
C ILE A 75 -3.76 -14.35 -9.06
N ASP A 76 -4.64 -15.11 -9.72
CA ASP A 76 -4.69 -15.11 -11.18
C ASP A 76 -5.58 -13.97 -11.69
N LEU A 77 -4.94 -12.84 -11.98
CA LEU A 77 -5.62 -11.66 -12.49
C LEU A 77 -6.18 -11.84 -13.91
N LYS A 78 -5.69 -12.82 -14.67
CA LYS A 78 -6.22 -13.11 -16.02
C LYS A 78 -7.56 -13.83 -15.94
N ALA A 79 -7.80 -14.55 -14.84
CA ALA A 79 -9.05 -15.24 -14.58
C ALA A 79 -10.12 -14.33 -13.97
N VAL A 80 -9.78 -13.08 -13.63
CA VAL A 80 -10.73 -12.11 -13.09
C VAL A 80 -11.64 -11.59 -14.20
N ASP A 81 -12.94 -11.89 -14.10
CA ASP A 81 -13.93 -11.24 -14.95
C ASP A 81 -14.08 -9.77 -14.53
N LEU A 82 -13.63 -8.85 -15.37
CA LEU A 82 -13.73 -7.41 -15.11
C LEU A 82 -15.18 -6.89 -15.14
N LYS A 83 -16.13 -7.70 -15.64
CA LYS A 83 -17.56 -7.38 -15.57
C LYS A 83 -18.18 -7.81 -14.24
N ASP A 84 -17.51 -8.69 -13.48
CA ASP A 84 -17.90 -9.00 -12.13
C ASP A 84 -17.59 -7.81 -11.22
N SER A 85 -18.65 -7.17 -10.74
CA SER A 85 -18.58 -6.00 -9.87
C SER A 85 -17.90 -6.32 -8.53
N ILE A 86 -17.95 -7.57 -8.07
CA ILE A 86 -17.31 -8.00 -6.82
C ILE A 86 -15.80 -8.10 -7.04
N ALA A 87 -15.38 -8.80 -8.10
CA ALA A 87 -13.96 -8.95 -8.41
C ALA A 87 -13.28 -7.60 -8.69
N LEU A 88 -13.97 -6.71 -9.41
CA LEU A 88 -13.49 -5.35 -9.65
C LEU A 88 -13.38 -4.53 -8.36
N ALA A 89 -14.34 -4.68 -7.43
CA ALA A 89 -14.30 -4.01 -6.13
C ALA A 89 -13.11 -4.48 -5.29
N GLU A 90 -12.76 -5.76 -5.31
CA GLU A 90 -11.59 -6.29 -4.60
C GLU A 90 -10.27 -5.75 -5.16
N LEU A 91 -10.12 -5.70 -6.49
CA LEU A 91 -8.95 -5.08 -7.12
C LEU A 91 -8.86 -3.58 -6.84
N SER A 92 -10.01 -2.89 -6.84
CA SER A 92 -10.09 -1.48 -6.47
C SER A 92 -9.63 -1.27 -5.03
N LYS A 93 -10.09 -2.07 -4.06
CA LYS A 93 -9.63 -2.00 -2.65
C LYS A 93 -8.12 -2.21 -2.52
N LEU A 94 -7.57 -3.17 -3.27
CA LEU A 94 -6.14 -3.45 -3.26
C LEU A 94 -5.31 -2.26 -3.76
N THR A 95 -5.78 -1.57 -4.80
CA THR A 95 -4.98 -0.56 -5.52
C THR A 95 -5.34 0.90 -5.20
N HIS A 96 -6.49 1.16 -4.56
CA HIS A 96 -6.95 2.52 -4.28
C HIS A 96 -5.97 3.28 -3.37
N GLY A 97 -5.47 4.42 -3.84
CA GLY A 97 -4.50 5.25 -3.14
C GLY A 97 -3.10 4.61 -2.99
N ALA A 98 -2.84 3.50 -3.70
CA ALA A 98 -1.52 2.88 -3.75
C ALA A 98 -0.77 3.28 -5.02
N ALA A 99 0.55 3.41 -4.92
CA ALA A 99 1.39 3.30 -6.10
C ALA A 99 1.31 1.86 -6.62
N VAL A 100 1.32 1.69 -7.94
CA VAL A 100 1.25 0.38 -8.58
C VAL A 100 2.49 0.18 -9.45
N ALA A 101 3.22 -0.90 -9.20
CA ALA A 101 4.30 -1.36 -10.04
C ALA A 101 3.87 -2.62 -10.79
N ILE A 102 4.03 -2.64 -12.11
CA ILE A 102 3.78 -3.81 -12.94
C ILE A 102 5.13 -4.29 -13.44
N MET A 103 5.57 -5.45 -12.95
CA MET A 103 6.83 -6.07 -13.33
C MET A 103 6.56 -7.00 -14.52
N SER A 104 6.96 -6.55 -15.71
CA SER A 104 6.84 -7.34 -16.94
C SER A 104 8.20 -7.92 -17.35
N HIS A 105 8.39 -9.20 -17.07
CA HIS A 105 9.42 -10.06 -17.67
C HIS A 105 8.80 -11.40 -18.04
#